data_AF-A0A3N2G8H3-F1
#
_entry.id   AF-A0A3N2G8H3-F1
#
_cell.length_a   1.000
_cell.length_b   1.000
_cell.length_c   1.000
_cell.angle_alpha   90.00
_cell.angle_beta   90.00
_cell.angle_gamma   90.00
#
_symmetry.space_group_name_H-M   'P 1'
#
loop_
_entity.id
_entity.type
_entity.pdbx_description
1 polymer ?
#
loop_
_entity_poly.entity_id
_entity_poly.type
_entity_poly.pdbx_seq_one_letter_code
_entity_poly.pdbx_strand_id
1 'polypeptide(L)'
;MRFGDLEEILGTALSNTIHPKFDAVQKELLPIIRWFFGSNLRPEGYAIGNHAFNDFAELLTLLSTGLGRSAARAARALFEHGVHFCEVYSDLEAGMRYERHVSVSAQRQAKIRTGLDILSGRDYQVEARRLSNLGRDSLKDYRDALADYGHSFEKGWSATSLYDMSERHAKSHLYEVYRFLSEVTHGSAGGVLGTYRKMQGSGVHRTGLSLELSVLAFYHGVFFFREFIRDVMRIVEGVECGRLLGRLDDLLACWPDYRKILLAVDQSLWPSQPPASAIALVKAYETGVCRWYLYEPDLEFAFAADAPVDAGDFEAEAIMKARSTAGPASPSEGSHFVVATVPNISVTLKSGARPVPIRALLGIPDGAELPASVVDQI
;
A
#
# COMPACT_ATOMS: atom_id res chain seq x y z
N MET A 1 1.35 -18.83 4.26
CA MET A 1 2.21 -18.72 3.06
C MET A 1 3.31 -17.71 3.36
N ARG A 2 4.59 -18.00 3.10
CA ARG A 2 5.66 -17.01 3.27
C ARG A 2 5.66 -16.07 2.06
N PHE A 3 6.14 -14.84 2.22
CA PHE A 3 6.20 -13.87 1.12
C PHE A 3 7.00 -14.39 -0.09
N GLY A 4 8.09 -15.13 0.13
CA GLY A 4 8.89 -15.72 -0.95
C GLY A 4 8.14 -16.74 -1.81
N ASP A 5 7.24 -17.52 -1.20
CA ASP A 5 6.43 -18.52 -1.94
C ASP A 5 5.50 -17.83 -2.95
N LEU A 6 5.03 -16.62 -2.62
CA LEU A 6 4.08 -15.88 -3.44
C LEU A 6 4.73 -15.30 -4.71
N GLU A 7 5.98 -14.85 -4.62
CA GLU A 7 6.74 -14.38 -5.78
C GLU A 7 7.00 -15.51 -6.77
N GLU A 8 7.34 -16.71 -6.28
CA GLU A 8 7.55 -17.89 -7.12
C GLU A 8 6.25 -18.35 -7.81
N ILE A 9 5.14 -18.38 -7.05
CA ILE A 9 3.82 -18.73 -7.59
C ILE A 9 3.40 -17.75 -8.68
N LEU A 10 3.50 -16.44 -8.42
CA LEU A 10 3.14 -15.41 -9.39
C LEU A 10 4.08 -15.44 -10.60
N GLY A 11 5.39 -15.53 -10.37
CA GLY A 11 6.39 -15.59 -11.43
C GLY A 11 6.12 -16.76 -12.38
N THR A 12 5.85 -17.95 -11.84
CA THR A 12 5.52 -19.15 -12.62
C THR A 12 4.18 -19.01 -13.35
N ALA A 13 3.16 -18.45 -12.69
CA ALA A 13 1.84 -18.31 -13.28
C ALA A 13 1.83 -17.29 -14.43
N LEU A 14 2.65 -16.24 -14.36
CA LEU A 14 2.72 -15.16 -15.35
C LEU A 14 3.74 -15.45 -16.48
N SER A 15 4.71 -16.33 -16.27
CA SER A 15 5.86 -16.53 -17.18
C SER A 15 5.49 -16.94 -18.60
N ASN A 16 4.44 -17.75 -18.76
CA ASN A 16 4.13 -18.36 -20.05
C ASN A 16 3.22 -17.49 -20.94
N THR A 17 2.48 -16.55 -20.34
CA THR A 17 1.44 -15.80 -21.05
C THR A 17 1.70 -14.29 -21.03
N ILE A 18 2.11 -13.75 -19.88
CA ILE A 18 2.14 -12.30 -19.65
C ILE A 18 3.55 -11.73 -19.80
N HIS A 19 4.55 -12.36 -19.19
CA HIS A 19 5.94 -11.86 -19.26
C HIS A 19 6.47 -11.69 -20.69
N PRO A 20 6.22 -12.61 -21.65
CA PRO A 20 6.67 -12.41 -23.03
C PRO A 20 6.06 -11.17 -23.69
N LYS A 21 4.86 -10.76 -23.26
CA LYS A 21 4.19 -9.54 -23.75
C LYS A 21 4.79 -8.28 -23.12
N PHE A 22 5.11 -8.32 -21.82
CA PHE A 22 5.86 -7.24 -21.16
C PHE A 22 7.22 -7.02 -21.85
N ASP A 23 7.98 -8.08 -22.10
CA ASP A 23 9.27 -8.02 -22.78
C ASP A 23 9.14 -7.45 -24.21
N ALA A 24 8.09 -7.84 -24.93
CA ALA A 24 7.83 -7.33 -26.28
C ALA A 24 7.55 -5.82 -26.26
N VAL A 25 6.76 -5.33 -25.31
CA VAL A 25 6.51 -3.89 -25.14
C VAL A 25 7.80 -3.16 -24.76
N GLN A 26 8.56 -3.65 -23.79
CA GLN A 26 9.81 -3.03 -23.36
C GLN A 26 10.84 -2.90 -24.49
N LYS A 27 10.93 -3.90 -25.37
CA LYS A 27 11.80 -3.84 -26.56
C LYS A 27 11.40 -2.73 -27.53
N GLU A 28 10.10 -2.45 -27.68
CA GLU A 28 9.61 -1.36 -28.53
C GLU A 28 9.70 0.01 -27.85
N LEU A 29 9.77 0.09 -26.52
CA LEU A 29 9.93 1.36 -25.81
C LEU A 29 11.26 2.06 -26.13
N LEU A 30 12.37 1.31 -26.19
CA LEU A 30 13.70 1.92 -26.31
C LEU A 30 13.90 2.73 -27.62
N PRO A 31 13.52 2.23 -28.82
CA PRO A 31 13.55 3.03 -30.04
C PRO A 31 12.69 4.29 -29.94
N ILE A 32 11.49 4.19 -29.36
CA ILE A 32 10.57 5.32 -29.21
C ILE A 32 11.13 6.35 -28.23
N ILE A 33 11.70 5.92 -27.11
CA ILE A 33 12.38 6.80 -26.14
C ILE A 33 13.52 7.56 -26.84
N ARG A 34 14.40 6.85 -27.56
CA ARG A 34 15.52 7.49 -28.29
C ARG A 34 15.05 8.51 -29.29
N TRP A 35 13.98 8.20 -30.03
CA TRP A 35 13.37 9.14 -30.96
C TRP A 35 12.76 10.33 -30.20
N PHE A 36 11.95 10.08 -29.17
CA PHE A 36 11.24 11.09 -28.40
C PHE A 36 12.19 12.13 -27.79
N PHE A 37 13.32 11.68 -27.23
CA PHE A 37 14.34 12.56 -26.68
C PHE A 37 15.34 13.10 -27.71
N GLY A 38 15.31 12.60 -28.95
CA GLY A 38 16.09 13.11 -30.08
C GLY A 38 15.34 14.11 -30.98
N SER A 39 14.01 14.17 -30.85
CA SER A 39 13.13 15.11 -31.57
C SER A 39 13.17 16.51 -30.96
N ASN A 40 12.69 17.53 -31.69
CA ASN A 40 12.60 18.92 -31.21
C ASN A 40 11.33 19.17 -30.36
N LEU A 41 11.21 18.49 -29.22
CA LEU A 41 10.13 18.77 -28.27
C LEU A 41 10.42 20.05 -27.47
N ARG A 42 9.38 20.66 -26.91
CA ARG A 42 9.56 21.72 -25.92
C ARG A 42 10.04 21.11 -24.59
N PRO A 43 10.81 21.84 -23.77
CA PRO A 43 11.38 21.34 -22.50
C PRO A 43 10.41 20.56 -21.60
N GLU A 44 9.20 21.09 -21.42
CA GLU A 44 8.12 20.52 -20.63
C GLU A 44 7.63 19.16 -21.17
N GLY A 45 7.65 18.99 -22.49
CA GLY A 45 7.30 17.73 -23.14
C GLY A 45 8.30 16.62 -22.83
N TYR A 46 9.60 16.94 -22.76
CA TYR A 46 10.61 15.96 -22.36
C TYR A 46 10.44 15.54 -20.90
N ALA A 47 10.18 16.48 -20.00
CA ALA A 47 10.00 16.17 -18.57
C ALA A 47 8.80 15.24 -18.36
N ILE A 48 7.63 15.60 -18.91
CA ILE A 48 6.41 14.79 -18.80
C ILE A 48 6.59 13.43 -19.48
N GLY A 49 7.18 13.41 -20.69
CA GLY A 49 7.45 12.15 -21.38
C GLY A 49 8.40 11.25 -20.61
N ASN A 50 9.48 11.78 -20.05
CA ASN A 50 10.41 11.02 -19.22
C ASN A 50 9.70 10.41 -18.00
N HIS A 51 8.83 11.16 -17.34
CA HIS A 51 8.02 10.60 -16.25
C HIS A 51 7.08 9.50 -16.75
N ALA A 52 6.35 9.73 -17.85
CA ALA A 52 5.44 8.73 -18.42
C ALA A 52 6.15 7.42 -18.81
N PHE A 53 7.31 7.50 -19.49
CA PHE A 53 8.07 6.31 -19.87
C PHE A 53 8.63 5.55 -18.67
N ASN A 54 9.16 6.26 -17.66
CA ASN A 54 9.67 5.63 -16.45
C ASN A 54 8.55 4.98 -15.63
N ASP A 55 7.44 5.69 -15.42
CA ASP A 55 6.29 5.17 -14.65
C ASP A 55 5.63 3.99 -15.38
N PHE A 56 5.64 3.97 -16.72
CA PHE A 56 5.14 2.83 -17.48
C PHE A 56 6.08 1.61 -17.40
N ALA A 57 7.40 1.83 -17.49
CA ALA A 57 8.37 0.76 -17.29
C ALA A 57 8.27 0.17 -15.88
N GLU A 58 8.15 1.03 -14.86
CA GLU A 58 7.95 0.62 -13.47
C GLU A 58 6.61 -0.13 -13.31
N LEU A 59 5.53 0.36 -13.93
CA LEU A 59 4.23 -0.33 -13.92
C LEU A 59 4.38 -1.79 -14.37
N LEU A 60 5.09 -2.07 -15.47
CA LEU A 60 5.27 -3.44 -15.95
C LEU A 60 5.98 -4.33 -14.92
N THR A 61 7.01 -3.82 -14.23
CA THR A 61 7.71 -4.52 -13.15
C THR A 61 6.83 -4.74 -11.92
N LEU A 62 6.01 -3.76 -11.56
CA LEU A 62 5.08 -3.88 -10.45
C LEU A 62 3.96 -4.89 -10.75
N LEU A 63 3.51 -4.95 -12.00
CA LEU A 63 2.51 -5.91 -12.47
C LEU A 63 3.06 -7.34 -12.52
N SER A 64 4.34 -7.54 -12.87
CA SER A 64 4.97 -8.88 -12.88
C SER A 64 5.15 -9.45 -11.47
N THR A 65 5.17 -8.59 -10.45
CA THR A 65 5.34 -8.98 -9.04
C THR A 65 4.03 -8.92 -8.24
N GLY A 66 2.91 -8.51 -8.87
CA GLY A 66 1.62 -8.38 -8.20
C GLY A 66 1.55 -7.27 -7.15
N LEU A 67 2.46 -6.29 -7.19
CA LEU A 67 2.51 -5.14 -6.28
C LEU A 67 1.40 -4.12 -6.59
N GLY A 68 0.14 -4.53 -6.44
CA GLY A 68 -1.02 -3.81 -6.94
C GLY A 68 -1.20 -2.39 -6.40
N ARG A 69 -0.82 -2.11 -5.15
CA ARG A 69 -0.85 -0.72 -4.61
C ARG A 69 0.13 0.19 -5.33
N SER A 70 1.35 -0.27 -5.54
CA SER A 70 2.37 0.48 -6.28
C SER A 70 1.99 0.59 -7.75
N ALA A 71 1.48 -0.50 -8.35
CA ALA A 71 1.00 -0.50 -9.72
C ALA A 71 -0.15 0.51 -9.92
N ALA A 72 -1.08 0.61 -8.97
CA ALA A 72 -2.15 1.60 -9.00
C ALA A 72 -1.61 3.05 -8.95
N ARG A 73 -0.55 3.29 -8.17
CA ARG A 73 0.13 4.60 -8.12
C ARG A 73 0.78 4.97 -9.45
N ALA A 74 1.50 4.03 -10.07
CA ALA A 74 2.07 4.22 -11.40
C ALA A 74 0.97 4.44 -12.45
N ALA A 75 -0.10 3.65 -12.41
CA ALA A 75 -1.24 3.79 -13.32
C ALA A 75 -1.92 5.16 -13.20
N ARG A 76 -2.20 5.68 -11.99
CA ARG A 76 -2.77 7.04 -11.85
C ARG A 76 -1.83 8.12 -12.39
N ALA A 77 -0.51 7.96 -12.24
CA ALA A 77 0.47 8.93 -12.69
C ALA A 77 0.48 8.99 -14.22
N LEU A 78 0.32 7.86 -14.91
CA LEU A 78 0.20 7.82 -16.38
C LEU A 78 -1.00 8.62 -16.90
N PHE A 79 -2.13 8.62 -16.18
CA PHE A 79 -3.26 9.50 -16.52
C PHE A 79 -2.90 10.98 -16.32
N GLU A 80 -2.27 11.34 -15.19
CA GLU A 80 -1.81 12.72 -14.94
C GLU A 80 -0.86 13.20 -16.02
N HIS A 81 0.14 12.38 -16.40
CA HIS A 81 1.08 12.70 -17.46
C HIS A 81 0.38 12.91 -18.81
N GLY A 82 -0.59 12.05 -19.14
CA GLY A 82 -1.42 12.21 -20.34
C GLY A 82 -2.16 13.54 -20.40
N VAL A 83 -2.84 13.91 -19.31
CA VAL A 83 -3.58 15.17 -19.22
C VAL A 83 -2.63 16.37 -19.25
N HIS A 84 -1.54 16.33 -18.48
CA HIS A 84 -0.56 17.40 -18.43
C HIS A 84 0.14 17.60 -19.77
N PHE A 85 0.48 16.52 -20.48
CA PHE A 85 1.09 16.61 -21.80
C PHE A 85 0.18 17.36 -22.79
N CYS A 86 -1.10 17.00 -22.85
CA CYS A 86 -2.07 17.73 -23.67
C CYS A 86 -2.18 19.19 -23.24
N GLU A 87 -2.27 19.46 -21.94
CA GLU A 87 -2.40 20.81 -21.41
C GLU A 87 -1.25 21.71 -21.86
N VAL A 88 0.00 21.32 -21.58
CA VAL A 88 1.16 22.16 -21.87
C VAL A 88 1.36 22.38 -23.37
N TYR A 89 0.91 21.44 -24.21
CA TYR A 89 0.96 21.55 -25.69
C TYR A 89 -0.22 22.29 -26.31
N SER A 90 -1.35 22.37 -25.62
CA SER A 90 -2.48 23.20 -26.04
C SER A 90 -2.35 24.65 -25.63
N ASP A 91 -1.60 24.94 -24.56
CA ASP A 91 -1.46 26.29 -23.99
C ASP A 91 0.01 26.59 -23.63
N LEU A 92 0.58 27.58 -24.33
CA LEU A 92 1.96 28.02 -24.10
C LEU A 92 2.17 28.56 -22.68
N GLU A 93 1.19 29.26 -22.10
CA GLU A 93 1.29 29.77 -20.74
C GLU A 93 1.31 28.62 -19.73
N ALA A 94 0.49 27.59 -19.94
CA ALA A 94 0.52 26.38 -19.13
C ALA A 94 1.89 25.67 -19.20
N GLY A 95 2.50 25.61 -20.39
CA GLY A 95 3.87 25.10 -20.57
C GLY A 95 4.92 25.90 -19.78
N MET A 96 4.89 27.23 -19.87
CA MET A 96 5.79 28.11 -19.11
C MET A 96 5.58 27.98 -17.59
N ARG A 97 4.32 27.89 -17.13
CA ARG A 97 3.99 27.61 -15.72
C ARG A 97 4.55 26.28 -15.26
N TYR A 98 4.42 25.22 -16.07
CA TYR A 98 4.96 23.91 -15.75
C TYR A 98 6.48 23.96 -15.57
N GLU A 99 7.20 24.55 -16.54
CA GLU A 99 8.66 24.66 -16.50
C GLU A 99 9.14 25.44 -15.27
N ARG A 100 8.53 26.60 -15.00
CA ARG A 100 8.90 27.45 -13.86
C ARG A 100 8.67 26.80 -12.50
N HIS A 101 7.80 25.79 -12.42
CA HIS A 101 7.55 25.06 -11.18
C HIS A 101 8.75 24.21 -10.72
N VAL A 102 9.77 24.02 -11.57
CA VAL A 102 11.06 23.42 -11.16
C VAL A 102 11.72 24.21 -10.02
N SER A 103 11.58 25.54 -10.02
CA SER A 103 12.12 26.41 -8.97
C SER A 103 11.45 26.18 -7.61
N VAL A 104 10.14 25.90 -7.61
CA VAL A 104 9.39 25.52 -6.40
C VAL A 104 9.92 24.19 -5.84
N SER A 105 10.12 23.19 -6.70
CA SER A 105 10.70 21.90 -6.31
C SER A 105 12.12 22.07 -5.74
N ALA A 106 12.96 22.89 -6.36
CA ALA A 106 14.31 23.19 -5.88
C ALA A 106 14.30 23.85 -4.49
N GLN A 107 13.42 24.83 -4.27
CA GLN A 107 13.27 25.48 -2.96
C GLN A 107 12.75 24.53 -1.88
N ARG A 108 11.80 23.65 -2.23
CA ARG A 108 11.31 22.61 -1.32
C ARG A 108 12.44 21.65 -0.95
N GLN A 109 13.17 21.14 -1.95
CA GLN A 109 14.30 20.24 -1.74
C GLN A 109 15.38 20.88 -0.86
N ALA A 110 15.73 22.14 -1.10
CA ALA A 110 16.72 22.87 -0.30
C ALA A 110 16.37 22.96 1.20
N LYS A 111 15.08 22.85 1.54
CA LYS A 111 14.59 22.86 2.93
C LYS A 111 14.55 21.48 3.58
N ILE A 112 14.68 20.39 2.82
CA ILE A 112 14.68 19.02 3.37
C ILE A 112 16.02 18.79 4.07
N ARG A 113 16.03 18.93 5.41
CA ARG A 113 17.19 18.66 6.27
C ARG A 113 17.18 17.26 6.87
N THR A 114 16.06 16.55 6.77
CA THR A 114 15.90 15.18 7.25
C THR A 114 16.94 14.27 6.61
N GLY A 115 17.66 13.51 7.42
CA GLY A 115 18.71 12.59 6.95
C GLY A 115 20.10 13.23 6.88
N LEU A 116 20.24 14.55 7.06
CA LEU A 116 21.58 15.13 7.25
C LEU A 116 22.21 14.69 8.57
N ASP A 117 21.39 14.52 9.60
CA ASP A 117 21.78 14.12 10.96
C ASP A 117 22.39 12.71 11.04
N ILE A 118 22.11 11.84 10.08
CA ILE A 118 22.72 10.51 9.96
C ILE A 118 24.01 10.50 9.13
N LEU A 119 24.33 11.59 8.42
CA LEU A 119 25.59 11.74 7.68
C LEU A 119 26.69 12.24 8.61
N SER A 120 27.93 11.85 8.32
CA SER A 120 29.10 12.27 9.12
C SER A 120 30.20 12.91 8.28
N GLY A 121 31.00 13.75 8.93
CA GLY A 121 32.22 14.34 8.37
C GLY A 121 32.00 15.05 7.03
N ARG A 122 32.68 14.57 6.00
CA ARG A 122 32.68 15.17 4.66
C ARG A 122 31.34 15.06 3.96
N ASP A 123 30.64 13.95 4.09
CA ASP A 123 29.37 13.72 3.39
C ASP A 123 28.28 14.67 3.88
N TYR A 124 28.24 14.90 5.20
CA TYR A 124 27.41 15.95 5.81
C TYR A 124 27.72 17.32 5.20
N GLN A 125 28.99 17.72 5.15
CA GLN A 125 29.39 19.04 4.66
C GLN A 125 29.07 19.23 3.18
N VAL A 126 29.28 18.20 2.36
CA VAL A 126 28.98 18.22 0.93
C VAL A 126 27.48 18.36 0.70
N GLU A 127 26.66 17.54 1.36
CA GLU A 127 25.22 17.57 1.15
C GLU A 127 24.56 18.84 1.72
N ALA A 128 24.96 19.27 2.92
CA ALA A 128 24.49 20.53 3.50
C ALA A 128 24.82 21.74 2.61
N ARG A 129 26.02 21.75 2.01
CA ARG A 129 26.44 22.78 1.05
C ARG A 129 25.64 22.68 -0.25
N ARG A 130 25.45 21.47 -0.81
CA ARG A 130 24.67 21.25 -2.03
C ARG A 130 23.26 21.81 -1.88
N LEU A 131 22.58 21.49 -0.78
CA LEU A 131 21.22 21.97 -0.51
C LEU A 131 21.17 23.49 -0.28
N SER A 132 22.18 24.06 0.39
CA SER A 132 22.28 25.51 0.58
C SER A 132 22.51 26.26 -0.73
N ASN A 133 23.38 25.73 -1.60
CA ASN A 133 23.60 26.26 -2.93
C ASN A 133 22.33 26.16 -3.79
N LEU A 134 21.66 25.00 -3.80
CA LEU A 134 20.39 24.81 -4.51
C LEU A 134 19.34 25.86 -4.10
N GLY A 135 19.21 26.11 -2.79
CA GLY A 135 18.29 27.12 -2.25
C GLY A 135 18.67 28.54 -2.65
N ARG A 136 19.96 28.87 -2.69
CA ARG A 136 20.44 30.19 -3.14
C ARG A 136 20.22 30.38 -4.64
N ASP A 137 20.58 29.37 -5.44
CA ASP A 137 20.63 29.45 -6.90
C ASP A 137 19.21 29.52 -7.50
N SER A 138 18.23 28.86 -6.89
CA SER A 138 16.83 28.87 -7.35
C SER A 138 15.95 29.99 -6.75
N LEU A 139 16.49 30.82 -5.84
CA LEU A 139 15.68 31.77 -5.06
C LEU A 139 15.06 32.87 -5.92
N LYS A 140 15.82 33.39 -6.89
CA LYS A 140 15.33 34.44 -7.79
C LYS A 140 14.16 33.92 -8.63
N ASP A 141 14.36 32.81 -9.33
CA ASP A 141 13.34 32.24 -10.21
C ASP A 141 12.07 31.84 -9.45
N TYR A 142 12.22 31.34 -8.21
CA TYR A 142 11.07 31.07 -7.34
C TYR A 142 10.28 32.34 -6.98
N ARG A 143 10.97 33.43 -6.63
CA ARG A 143 10.30 34.71 -6.30
C ARG A 143 9.61 35.31 -7.52
N ASP A 144 10.28 35.28 -8.67
CA ASP A 144 9.74 35.77 -9.94
C ASP A 144 8.48 34.95 -10.30
N ALA A 145 8.53 33.61 -10.22
CA ALA A 145 7.38 32.76 -10.49
C ALA A 145 6.19 32.98 -9.53
N LEU A 146 6.45 33.22 -8.24
CA LEU A 146 5.38 33.56 -7.28
C LEU A 146 4.78 34.95 -7.50
N ALA A 147 5.59 35.91 -7.96
CA ALA A 147 5.09 37.23 -8.33
C ALA A 147 4.16 37.14 -9.55
N ASP A 148 4.51 36.31 -10.53
CA ASP A 148 3.74 36.15 -11.77
C ASP A 148 2.48 35.29 -11.59
N TYR A 149 2.53 34.23 -10.78
CA TYR A 149 1.46 33.22 -10.69
C TYR A 149 0.71 33.18 -9.35
N GLY A 150 1.16 33.94 -8.35
CA GLY A 150 0.57 34.00 -7.02
C GLY A 150 0.92 32.82 -6.10
N HIS A 151 0.51 32.92 -4.83
CA HIS A 151 0.89 31.95 -3.79
C HIS A 151 0.33 30.53 -4.00
N SER A 152 -0.76 30.35 -4.74
CA SER A 152 -1.28 29.02 -5.05
C SER A 152 -0.32 28.20 -5.92
N PHE A 153 0.55 28.87 -6.70
CA PHE A 153 1.60 28.23 -7.50
C PHE A 153 2.58 27.43 -6.65
N GLU A 154 2.78 27.80 -5.39
CA GLU A 154 3.61 27.02 -4.47
C GLU A 154 3.02 25.62 -4.25
N LYS A 155 1.70 25.43 -4.34
CA LYS A 155 1.04 24.14 -4.09
C LYS A 155 0.97 23.27 -5.34
N GLY A 156 0.87 23.87 -6.51
CA GLY A 156 0.83 23.18 -7.80
C GLY A 156 1.00 24.14 -8.97
N TRP A 157 1.54 23.63 -10.08
CA TRP A 157 1.89 24.44 -11.24
C TRP A 157 0.65 24.94 -12.02
N SER A 158 -0.38 24.10 -12.12
CA SER A 158 -1.59 24.39 -12.89
C SER A 158 -2.51 25.36 -12.14
N ALA A 159 -3.16 26.26 -12.89
CA ALA A 159 -4.19 27.15 -12.37
C ALA A 159 -5.56 26.47 -12.19
N THR A 160 -5.75 25.30 -12.80
CA THR A 160 -7.04 24.58 -12.83
C THR A 160 -6.89 23.17 -12.27
N SER A 161 -8.02 22.54 -11.92
CA SER A 161 -7.98 21.16 -11.42
C SER A 161 -7.63 20.18 -12.53
N LEU A 162 -7.17 18.98 -12.15
CA LEU A 162 -6.94 17.88 -13.11
C LEU A 162 -8.23 17.46 -13.82
N TYR A 163 -9.39 17.56 -13.14
CA TYR A 163 -10.68 17.30 -13.74
C TYR A 163 -10.96 18.27 -14.89
N ASP A 164 -10.82 19.57 -14.66
CA ASP A 164 -11.07 20.61 -15.67
C ASP A 164 -10.14 20.44 -16.88
N MET A 165 -8.85 20.15 -16.63
CA MET A 165 -7.90 19.82 -17.69
C MET A 165 -8.34 18.57 -18.46
N SER A 166 -8.80 17.53 -17.77
CA SER A 166 -9.28 16.30 -18.42
C SER A 166 -10.56 16.54 -19.25
N GLU A 167 -11.46 17.43 -18.82
CA GLU A 167 -12.64 17.82 -19.61
C GLU A 167 -12.24 18.54 -20.90
N ARG A 168 -11.35 19.54 -20.79
CA ARG A 168 -10.83 20.29 -21.96
C ARG A 168 -10.20 19.37 -23.01
N HIS A 169 -9.55 18.30 -22.56
CA HIS A 169 -8.87 17.33 -23.43
C HIS A 169 -9.70 16.07 -23.73
N ALA A 170 -11.01 16.09 -23.47
CA ALA A 170 -11.94 14.99 -23.74
C ALA A 170 -11.58 13.64 -23.06
N LYS A 171 -10.95 13.71 -21.88
CA LYS A 171 -10.49 12.56 -21.07
C LYS A 171 -11.25 12.42 -19.75
N SER A 172 -12.27 13.24 -19.48
CA SER A 172 -13.02 13.20 -18.22
C SER A 172 -13.74 11.88 -17.95
N HIS A 173 -14.10 11.12 -18.99
CA HIS A 173 -14.64 9.77 -18.87
C HIS A 173 -13.68 8.78 -18.16
N LEU A 174 -12.39 9.09 -18.10
CA LEU A 174 -11.35 8.31 -17.41
C LEU A 174 -11.07 8.83 -15.99
N TYR A 175 -11.61 9.98 -15.61
CA TYR A 175 -11.27 10.66 -14.36
C TYR A 175 -11.71 9.89 -13.12
N GLU A 176 -12.87 9.22 -13.18
CA GLU A 176 -13.35 8.41 -12.05
C GLU A 176 -12.43 7.22 -11.76
N VAL A 177 -11.85 6.61 -12.81
CA VAL A 177 -10.83 5.58 -12.65
C VAL A 177 -9.58 6.16 -12.00
N TYR A 178 -9.11 7.32 -12.47
CA TYR A 178 -7.99 8.02 -11.86
C TYR A 178 -8.24 8.30 -10.36
N ARG A 179 -9.43 8.80 -10.00
CA ARG A 179 -9.80 9.08 -8.60
C ARG A 179 -9.73 7.82 -7.76
N PHE A 180 -10.31 6.73 -8.25
CA PHE A 180 -10.28 5.44 -7.57
C PHE A 180 -8.84 4.96 -7.34
N LEU A 181 -7.97 5.00 -8.37
CA LEU A 181 -6.56 4.62 -8.22
C LEU A 181 -5.79 5.56 -7.26
N SER A 182 -6.19 6.83 -7.19
CA SER A 182 -5.59 7.81 -6.27
C SER A 182 -5.91 7.56 -4.79
N GLU A 183 -6.96 6.79 -4.50
CA GLU A 183 -7.33 6.42 -3.12
C GLU A 183 -6.17 5.71 -2.37
N VAL A 184 -5.35 4.94 -3.09
CA VAL A 184 -4.17 4.26 -2.54
C VAL A 184 -3.09 5.23 -2.06
N THR A 185 -3.01 6.41 -2.69
CA THR A 185 -2.06 7.47 -2.33
C THR A 185 -2.59 8.28 -1.15
N HIS A 186 -3.89 8.52 -1.09
CA HIS A 186 -4.52 9.34 -0.04
C HIS A 186 -4.85 8.57 1.24
N GLY A 187 -4.53 7.28 1.32
CA GLY A 187 -4.86 6.46 2.50
C GLY A 187 -6.36 6.28 2.70
N SER A 188 -7.15 6.40 1.63
CA SER A 188 -8.60 6.14 1.68
C SER A 188 -8.86 4.65 1.95
N ALA A 189 -10.00 4.37 2.59
CA ALA A 189 -10.48 3.01 2.82
C ALA A 189 -10.65 2.23 1.51
N GLY A 190 -10.97 2.86 0.37
CA GLY A 190 -11.03 2.13 -0.91
C GLY A 190 -9.66 1.66 -1.42
N GLY A 191 -8.56 2.22 -0.89
CA GLY A 191 -7.19 1.77 -1.18
C GLY A 191 -6.82 0.39 -0.61
N VAL A 192 -7.74 -0.29 0.08
CA VAL A 192 -7.56 -1.64 0.64
C VAL A 192 -8.10 -2.75 -0.27
N LEU A 193 -8.54 -2.43 -1.49
CA LEU A 193 -9.01 -3.43 -2.46
C LEU A 193 -7.98 -4.57 -2.65
N GLY A 194 -8.46 -5.81 -2.65
CA GLY A 194 -7.60 -7.01 -2.69
C GLY A 194 -6.90 -7.35 -1.37
N THR A 195 -7.05 -6.54 -0.32
CA THR A 195 -6.52 -6.81 1.04
C THR A 195 -7.57 -6.74 2.13
N TYR A 196 -8.82 -6.52 1.75
CA TYR A 196 -9.99 -6.58 2.62
C TYR A 196 -11.11 -7.37 1.94
N ARG A 197 -11.80 -8.20 2.71
CA ARG A 197 -13.09 -8.77 2.28
C ARG A 197 -14.00 -9.02 3.47
N LYS A 198 -15.31 -9.03 3.24
CA LYS A 198 -16.28 -9.50 4.24
C LYS A 198 -16.38 -11.02 4.20
N MET A 199 -16.18 -11.68 5.33
CA MET A 199 -16.33 -13.12 5.51
C MET A 199 -17.29 -13.39 6.66
N GLN A 200 -18.41 -14.06 6.38
CA GLN A 200 -19.41 -14.43 7.40
C GLN A 200 -19.86 -13.24 8.28
N GLY A 201 -19.97 -12.04 7.69
CA GLY A 201 -20.35 -10.81 8.41
C GLY A 201 -19.18 -10.03 9.02
N SER A 202 -18.02 -10.66 9.18
CA SER A 202 -16.81 -10.02 9.73
C SER A 202 -15.93 -9.44 8.63
N GLY A 203 -15.33 -8.28 8.88
CA GLY A 203 -14.33 -7.69 7.99
C GLY A 203 -12.96 -8.32 8.23
N VAL A 204 -12.39 -8.97 7.21
CA VAL A 204 -11.07 -9.60 7.30
C VAL A 204 -10.08 -8.80 6.48
N HIS A 205 -9.00 -8.36 7.12
CA HIS A 205 -7.86 -7.72 6.48
C HIS A 205 -6.71 -8.72 6.36
N ARG A 206 -5.96 -8.64 5.26
CA ARG A 206 -4.69 -9.35 5.11
C ARG A 206 -3.57 -8.35 4.79
N THR A 207 -2.36 -8.66 5.23
CA THR A 207 -1.15 -7.97 4.82
C THR A 207 -0.61 -8.57 3.51
N GLY A 208 0.14 -7.79 2.75
CA GLY A 208 0.81 -8.25 1.53
C GLY A 208 0.20 -7.68 0.23
N LEU A 209 0.26 -8.48 -0.84
CA LEU A 209 -0.04 -8.03 -2.21
C LEU A 209 -1.53 -7.74 -2.42
N SER A 210 -1.87 -6.57 -2.96
CA SER A 210 -3.24 -6.22 -3.37
C SER A 210 -3.51 -6.66 -4.82
N LEU A 211 -3.75 -7.96 -5.03
CA LEU A 211 -3.80 -8.53 -6.39
C LEU A 211 -4.97 -7.98 -7.23
N GLU A 212 -6.13 -7.71 -6.61
CA GLU A 212 -7.25 -7.06 -7.29
C GLU A 212 -6.90 -5.65 -7.79
N LEU A 213 -6.15 -4.85 -7.01
CA LEU A 213 -5.63 -3.56 -7.48
C LEU A 213 -4.67 -3.73 -8.67
N SER A 214 -3.87 -4.79 -8.68
CA SER A 214 -2.96 -5.09 -9.80
C SER A 214 -3.74 -5.37 -11.09
N VAL A 215 -4.88 -6.06 -11.01
CA VAL A 215 -5.77 -6.29 -12.16
C VAL A 215 -6.30 -4.98 -12.75
N LEU A 216 -6.72 -4.05 -11.90
CA LEU A 216 -7.20 -2.73 -12.36
C LEU A 216 -6.07 -1.88 -12.91
N ALA A 217 -4.92 -1.86 -12.23
CA ALA A 217 -3.74 -1.13 -12.66
C ALA A 217 -3.20 -1.63 -14.01
N PHE A 218 -3.28 -2.93 -14.28
CA PHE A 218 -2.91 -3.50 -15.58
C PHE A 218 -3.71 -2.87 -16.70
N TYR A 219 -5.04 -2.96 -16.63
CA TYR A 219 -5.89 -2.49 -17.72
C TYR A 219 -5.77 -0.98 -17.89
N HIS A 220 -5.97 -0.23 -16.80
CA HIS A 220 -6.03 1.22 -16.89
C HIS A 220 -4.65 1.86 -17.09
N GLY A 221 -3.59 1.35 -16.46
CA GLY A 221 -2.25 1.87 -16.66
C GLY A 221 -1.75 1.67 -18.10
N VAL A 222 -1.93 0.47 -18.66
CA VAL A 222 -1.58 0.21 -20.08
C VAL A 222 -2.45 1.05 -21.02
N PHE A 223 -3.75 1.16 -20.73
CA PHE A 223 -4.66 2.00 -21.51
C PHE A 223 -4.26 3.49 -21.46
N PHE A 224 -3.97 4.04 -20.30
CA PHE A 224 -3.54 5.44 -20.15
C PHE A 224 -2.25 5.73 -20.90
N PHE A 225 -1.26 4.83 -20.79
CA PHE A 225 -0.02 5.00 -21.53
C PHE A 225 -0.24 4.92 -23.05
N ARG A 226 -1.10 4.02 -23.52
CA ARG A 226 -1.49 3.95 -24.93
C ARG A 226 -2.16 5.24 -25.41
N GLU A 227 -3.05 5.82 -24.62
CA GLU A 227 -3.67 7.11 -24.95
C GLU A 227 -2.65 8.25 -24.93
N PHE A 228 -1.70 8.26 -24.00
CA PHE A 228 -0.57 9.19 -24.00
C PHE A 228 0.24 9.09 -25.30
N ILE A 229 0.59 7.88 -25.76
CA ILE A 229 1.31 7.68 -27.02
C ILE A 229 0.51 8.21 -28.22
N ARG A 230 -0.82 8.04 -28.23
CA ARG A 230 -1.69 8.60 -29.27
C ARG A 230 -1.70 10.12 -29.25
N ASP A 231 -1.71 10.73 -28.07
CA ASP A 231 -1.60 12.18 -27.93
C ASP A 231 -0.26 12.69 -28.42
N VAL A 232 0.84 12.01 -28.11
CA VAL A 232 2.17 12.31 -28.65
C VAL A 232 2.15 12.29 -30.18
N MET A 233 1.60 11.23 -30.80
CA MET A 233 1.52 11.13 -32.27
C MET A 233 0.66 12.23 -32.91
N ARG A 234 -0.39 12.69 -32.22
CA ARG A 234 -1.29 13.73 -32.71
C ARG A 234 -0.67 15.13 -32.62
N ILE A 235 0.09 15.37 -31.57
CA ILE A 235 0.64 16.69 -31.23
C ILE A 235 2.02 16.90 -31.86
N VAL A 236 2.82 15.84 -31.97
CA VAL A 236 4.20 15.91 -32.45
C VAL A 236 4.28 15.27 -33.83
N GLU A 237 4.73 16.04 -34.82
CA GLU A 237 4.85 15.56 -36.20
C GLU A 237 5.99 14.52 -36.35
N GLY A 238 5.77 13.53 -37.22
CA GLY A 238 6.78 12.53 -37.59
C GLY A 238 7.00 11.40 -36.58
N VAL A 239 6.13 11.26 -35.56
CA VAL A 239 6.20 10.16 -34.59
C VAL A 239 5.59 8.88 -35.19
N GLU A 240 6.41 7.85 -35.40
CA GLU A 240 5.93 6.53 -35.83
C GLU A 240 5.86 5.55 -34.64
N CYS A 241 4.74 5.54 -33.92
CA CYS A 241 4.50 4.63 -32.78
C CYS A 241 3.61 3.42 -33.10
N GLY A 242 3.31 3.15 -34.37
CA GLY A 242 2.36 2.08 -34.76
C GLY A 242 2.72 0.70 -34.20
N ARG A 243 4.01 0.33 -34.18
CA ARG A 243 4.47 -0.93 -33.57
C ARG A 243 4.23 -0.99 -32.07
N LEU A 244 4.59 0.07 -31.34
CA LEU A 244 4.35 0.15 -29.89
C LEU A 244 2.85 0.09 -29.58
N LEU A 245 2.02 0.83 -30.31
CA LEU A 245 0.56 0.79 -30.13
C LEU A 245 0.00 -0.63 -30.34
N GLY A 246 0.45 -1.34 -31.39
CA GLY A 246 0.08 -2.74 -31.60
C GLY A 246 0.50 -3.65 -30.43
N ARG A 247 1.67 -3.44 -29.83
CA ARG A 247 2.10 -4.19 -28.64
C ARG A 247 1.29 -3.85 -27.39
N LEU A 248 0.89 -2.60 -27.22
CA LEU A 248 0.02 -2.18 -26.13
C LEU A 248 -1.39 -2.77 -26.30
N ASP A 249 -1.91 -2.84 -27.53
CA ASP A 249 -3.17 -3.51 -27.85
C ASP A 249 -3.09 -5.02 -27.57
N ASP A 250 -2.01 -5.69 -28.01
CA ASP A 250 -1.73 -7.09 -27.68
C ASP A 250 -1.71 -7.30 -26.15
N LEU A 251 -1.11 -6.38 -25.40
CA LEU A 251 -1.00 -6.48 -23.95
C LEU A 251 -2.36 -6.28 -23.27
N LEU A 252 -3.15 -5.29 -23.70
CA LEU A 252 -4.52 -5.07 -23.21
C LEU A 252 -5.41 -6.29 -23.46
N ALA A 253 -5.25 -6.96 -24.60
CA ALA A 253 -5.99 -8.17 -24.93
C ALA A 253 -5.69 -9.34 -23.96
N CYS A 254 -4.54 -9.34 -23.29
CA CYS A 254 -4.18 -10.34 -22.27
C CYS A 254 -4.80 -10.06 -20.88
N TRP A 255 -5.51 -8.95 -20.69
CA TRP A 255 -6.10 -8.61 -19.40
C TRP A 255 -7.01 -9.72 -18.80
N PRO A 256 -7.88 -10.41 -19.56
CA PRO A 256 -8.70 -11.48 -19.01
C PRO A 256 -7.86 -12.63 -18.40
N ASP A 257 -6.75 -13.00 -19.06
CA ASP A 257 -5.84 -14.03 -18.57
C ASP A 257 -5.09 -13.56 -17.32
N TYR A 258 -4.58 -12.32 -17.35
CA TYR A 258 -3.93 -11.71 -16.19
C TYR A 258 -4.86 -11.68 -14.97
N ARG A 259 -6.12 -11.24 -15.17
CA ARG A 259 -7.16 -11.24 -14.14
C ARG A 259 -7.43 -12.64 -13.61
N LYS A 260 -7.60 -13.63 -14.50
CA LYS A 260 -7.88 -15.02 -14.11
C LYS A 260 -6.76 -15.59 -13.25
N ILE A 261 -5.50 -15.38 -13.65
CA ILE A 261 -4.31 -15.82 -12.92
C ILE A 261 -4.27 -15.19 -11.53
N LEU A 262 -4.38 -13.85 -11.46
CA LEU A 262 -4.28 -13.15 -10.18
C LEU A 262 -5.40 -13.48 -9.22
N LEU A 263 -6.64 -13.65 -9.69
CA LEU A 263 -7.75 -14.02 -8.81
C LEU A 263 -7.63 -15.46 -8.31
N ALA A 264 -7.07 -16.38 -9.10
CA ALA A 264 -6.81 -17.74 -8.64
C ALA A 264 -5.77 -17.74 -7.50
N VAL A 265 -4.71 -16.95 -7.64
CA VAL A 265 -3.71 -16.76 -6.57
C VAL A 265 -4.34 -16.05 -5.38
N ASP A 266 -5.09 -14.97 -5.58
CA ASP A 266 -5.74 -14.20 -4.52
C ASP A 266 -6.66 -15.09 -3.67
N GLN A 267 -7.47 -15.93 -4.30
CA GLN A 267 -8.35 -16.87 -3.61
C GLN A 267 -7.59 -17.81 -2.68
N SER A 268 -6.38 -18.23 -3.04
CA SER A 268 -5.52 -19.08 -2.21
C SER A 268 -4.87 -18.37 -1.02
N LEU A 269 -4.80 -17.03 -1.05
CA LEU A 269 -4.21 -16.23 0.02
C LEU A 269 -5.15 -16.01 1.20
N TRP A 270 -6.44 -16.14 0.94
CA TRP A 270 -7.43 -15.89 1.96
C TRP A 270 -7.73 -17.13 2.81
N PRO A 271 -7.98 -16.97 4.11
CA PRO A 271 -8.41 -18.09 4.95
C PRO A 271 -9.81 -18.56 4.51
N SER A 272 -10.13 -19.82 4.81
CA SER A 272 -11.47 -20.39 4.53
C SER A 272 -12.55 -19.85 5.47
N GLN A 273 -12.16 -19.42 6.68
CA GLN A 273 -13.01 -18.85 7.72
C GLN A 273 -12.38 -17.56 8.25
N PRO A 274 -13.18 -16.63 8.84
CA PRO A 274 -12.59 -15.46 9.48
C PRO A 274 -11.62 -15.87 10.60
N PRO A 275 -10.56 -15.08 10.87
CA PRO A 275 -9.69 -15.27 12.03
C PRO A 275 -10.51 -15.35 13.33
N ALA A 276 -10.05 -16.15 14.29
CA ALA A 276 -10.72 -16.27 15.57
C ALA A 276 -10.69 -14.93 16.31
N SER A 277 -11.82 -14.54 16.92
CA SER A 277 -11.87 -13.33 17.74
C SER A 277 -11.02 -13.50 18.99
N ALA A 278 -10.38 -12.43 19.44
CA ALA A 278 -9.71 -12.41 20.73
C ALA A 278 -10.71 -12.67 21.86
N ILE A 279 -10.29 -13.43 22.89
CA ILE A 279 -11.15 -13.91 23.96
C ILE A 279 -10.63 -13.38 25.30
N ALA A 280 -11.52 -12.87 26.15
CA ALA A 280 -11.17 -12.53 27.52
C ALA A 280 -11.00 -13.80 28.36
N LEU A 281 -9.88 -13.91 29.07
CA LEU A 281 -9.63 -14.96 30.04
C LEU A 281 -9.54 -14.38 31.44
N VAL A 282 -10.07 -15.09 32.42
CA VAL A 282 -9.82 -14.85 33.84
C VAL A 282 -9.07 -16.03 34.44
N LYS A 283 -7.89 -15.76 35.01
CA LYS A 283 -7.13 -16.70 35.83
C LYS A 283 -7.41 -16.41 37.29
N ALA A 284 -8.19 -17.27 37.93
CA ALA A 284 -8.58 -17.16 39.33
C ALA A 284 -7.77 -18.15 40.18
N TYR A 285 -7.28 -17.69 41.32
CA TYR A 285 -6.59 -18.49 42.32
C TYR A 285 -7.54 -18.76 43.50
N GLU A 286 -7.34 -19.86 44.21
CA GLU A 286 -8.14 -20.22 45.39
C GLU A 286 -8.13 -19.13 46.50
N THR A 287 -7.05 -18.35 46.55
CA THR A 287 -6.83 -17.21 47.43
C THR A 287 -7.81 -16.06 47.19
N GLY A 288 -8.54 -16.08 46.09
CA GLY A 288 -9.44 -15.01 45.66
C GLY A 288 -8.78 -13.95 44.78
N VAL A 289 -7.50 -14.13 44.42
CA VAL A 289 -6.84 -13.26 43.44
C VAL A 289 -7.29 -13.63 42.04
N CYS A 290 -7.67 -12.64 41.23
CA CYS A 290 -7.97 -12.80 39.81
C CYS A 290 -6.97 -12.02 38.95
N ARG A 291 -6.66 -12.56 37.78
CA ARG A 291 -5.86 -11.90 36.75
C ARG A 291 -6.54 -12.06 35.40
N TRP A 292 -6.74 -10.94 34.72
CA TRP A 292 -7.36 -10.91 33.40
C TRP A 292 -6.32 -10.95 32.29
N TYR A 293 -6.70 -11.58 31.19
CA TYR A 293 -5.90 -11.67 29.99
C TYR A 293 -6.77 -11.51 28.74
N LEU A 294 -6.19 -10.98 27.67
CA LEU A 294 -6.74 -11.08 26.32
C LEU A 294 -5.98 -12.20 25.60
N TYR A 295 -6.69 -13.23 25.16
CA TYR A 295 -6.14 -14.36 24.44
C TYR A 295 -6.39 -14.22 22.94
N GLU A 296 -5.34 -14.43 22.15
CA GLU A 296 -5.37 -14.42 20.69
C GLU A 296 -5.22 -15.86 20.18
N PRO A 297 -6.32 -16.55 19.79
CA PRO A 297 -6.29 -17.97 19.49
C PRO A 297 -5.32 -18.36 18.39
N ASP A 298 -5.30 -17.58 17.31
CA ASP A 298 -4.43 -17.83 16.15
C ASP A 298 -2.94 -17.66 16.46
N LEU A 299 -2.61 -16.98 17.57
CA LEU A 299 -1.23 -16.77 18.00
C LEU A 299 -0.84 -17.68 19.18
N GLU A 300 -1.79 -18.38 19.81
CA GLU A 300 -1.59 -19.13 21.07
C GLU A 300 -0.94 -18.29 22.19
N PHE A 301 -1.16 -16.97 22.19
CA PHE A 301 -0.63 -16.04 23.18
C PHE A 301 -1.74 -15.32 23.93
N ALA A 302 -1.50 -15.09 25.22
CA ALA A 302 -2.32 -14.27 26.08
C ALA A 302 -1.53 -13.04 26.56
N PHE A 303 -2.21 -11.92 26.69
CA PHE A 303 -1.64 -10.65 27.14
C PHE A 303 -2.33 -10.22 28.43
N ALA A 304 -1.57 -9.80 29.43
CA ALA A 304 -2.15 -9.32 30.68
C ALA A 304 -3.08 -8.11 30.41
N ALA A 305 -4.27 -8.16 30.98
CA ALA A 305 -5.31 -7.16 30.81
C ALA A 305 -5.79 -6.63 32.17
N ASP A 306 -6.38 -5.44 32.15
CA ASP A 306 -7.13 -4.90 33.27
C ASP A 306 -8.49 -5.59 33.38
N ALA A 307 -8.99 -5.68 34.61
CA ALA A 307 -10.32 -6.21 34.87
C ALA A 307 -11.37 -5.31 34.19
N PRO A 308 -12.40 -5.88 33.57
CA PRO A 308 -13.52 -5.11 33.03
C PRO A 308 -14.32 -4.47 34.18
N VAL A 309 -15.15 -3.47 33.87
CA VAL A 309 -15.92 -2.71 34.88
C VAL A 309 -16.90 -3.60 35.66
N ASP A 310 -17.38 -4.66 35.02
CA ASP A 310 -18.35 -5.64 35.50
C ASP A 310 -17.71 -7.00 35.86
N ALA A 311 -16.42 -7.01 36.20
CA ALA A 311 -15.66 -8.23 36.49
C ALA A 311 -16.21 -9.10 37.64
N GLY A 312 -16.95 -8.49 38.59
CA GLY A 312 -17.24 -9.10 39.89
C GLY A 312 -17.93 -10.47 39.82
N ASP A 313 -18.94 -10.62 38.96
CA ASP A 313 -19.68 -11.87 38.84
C ASP A 313 -18.82 -12.98 38.22
N PHE A 314 -18.05 -12.65 37.17
CA PHE A 314 -17.13 -13.56 36.49
C PHE A 314 -15.97 -14.00 37.39
N GLU A 315 -15.41 -13.06 38.16
CA GLU A 315 -14.36 -13.35 39.15
C GLU A 315 -14.89 -14.24 40.28
N ALA A 316 -16.07 -13.95 40.82
CA ALA A 316 -16.67 -14.75 41.88
C ALA A 316 -16.92 -16.19 41.42
N GLU A 317 -17.48 -16.38 40.22
CA GLU A 317 -17.68 -17.70 39.62
C GLU A 317 -16.35 -18.45 39.43
N ALA A 318 -15.34 -17.78 38.85
CA ALA A 318 -14.02 -18.37 38.61
C ALA A 318 -13.30 -18.74 39.92
N ILE A 319 -13.40 -17.89 40.96
CA ILE A 319 -12.85 -18.15 42.29
C ILE A 319 -13.54 -19.34 42.96
N MET A 320 -14.87 -19.43 42.88
CA MET A 320 -15.61 -20.58 43.40
C MET A 320 -15.16 -21.88 42.73
N LYS A 321 -14.99 -21.87 41.41
CA LYS A 321 -14.49 -23.02 40.64
C LYS A 321 -13.04 -23.39 41.00
N ALA A 322 -12.18 -22.40 41.24
CA ALA A 322 -10.82 -22.64 41.72
C ALA A 322 -10.80 -23.28 43.12
N ARG A 323 -11.65 -22.81 44.04
CA ARG A 323 -11.78 -23.38 45.39
C ARG A 323 -12.36 -24.80 45.40
N SER A 324 -13.29 -25.12 44.49
CA SER A 324 -13.87 -26.46 44.42
C SER A 324 -12.93 -27.50 43.79
N THR A 325 -11.95 -27.05 42.99
CA THR A 325 -10.96 -27.93 42.35
C THR A 325 -9.71 -28.12 43.20
N ALA A 326 -9.43 -27.21 44.13
CA ALA A 326 -8.47 -27.42 45.20
C ALA A 326 -9.00 -28.52 46.14
N GLY A 327 -8.49 -29.73 46.02
CA GLY A 327 -8.82 -30.83 46.93
C GLY A 327 -8.44 -30.52 48.39
N PRO A 328 -8.80 -31.39 49.35
CA PRO A 328 -8.46 -31.16 50.75
C PRO A 328 -6.94 -31.18 50.96
N ALA A 329 -6.37 -29.99 51.18
CA ALA A 329 -5.03 -29.71 51.70
C ALA A 329 -3.85 -30.29 50.91
N SER A 330 -3.36 -29.56 49.92
CA SER A 330 -1.93 -29.56 49.58
C SER A 330 -1.33 -28.22 50.06
N PRO A 331 -0.25 -28.19 50.86
CA PRO A 331 0.22 -26.97 51.55
C PRO A 331 1.07 -26.03 50.68
N SER A 332 1.13 -26.23 49.37
CA SER A 332 1.86 -25.32 48.48
C SER A 332 1.02 -24.08 48.19
N GLU A 333 1.30 -22.98 48.91
CA GLU A 333 0.70 -21.67 48.67
C GLU A 333 0.76 -21.30 47.17
N GLY A 334 -0.40 -21.17 46.54
CA GLY A 334 -0.54 -20.56 45.20
C GLY A 334 -0.47 -21.50 44.00
N SER A 335 -0.51 -22.83 44.18
CA SER A 335 -0.46 -23.78 43.07
C SER A 335 -1.79 -24.05 42.36
N HIS A 336 -2.94 -23.82 43.02
CA HIS A 336 -4.25 -24.12 42.43
C HIS A 336 -4.90 -22.88 41.82
N PHE A 337 -5.10 -22.94 40.52
CA PHE A 337 -5.78 -21.91 39.74
C PHE A 337 -6.71 -22.55 38.70
N VAL A 338 -7.71 -21.78 38.28
CA VAL A 338 -8.53 -22.08 37.11
C VAL A 338 -8.39 -20.93 36.13
N VAL A 339 -8.33 -21.27 34.84
CA VAL A 339 -8.47 -20.30 33.75
C VAL A 339 -9.84 -20.54 33.13
N ALA A 340 -10.64 -19.49 33.01
CA ALA A 340 -11.96 -19.54 32.40
C ALA A 340 -12.05 -18.51 31.26
N THR A 341 -12.74 -18.88 30.19
CA THR A 341 -13.11 -17.96 29.11
C THR A 341 -14.32 -17.14 29.53
N VAL A 342 -14.32 -15.86 29.15
CA VAL A 342 -15.42 -14.95 29.45
C VAL A 342 -15.93 -14.36 28.14
N PRO A 343 -16.99 -14.94 27.55
CA PRO A 343 -17.47 -14.54 26.23
C PRO A 343 -18.10 -13.14 26.27
N ASN A 344 -18.01 -12.43 25.15
CA ASN A 344 -18.63 -11.12 24.94
C ASN A 344 -18.17 -10.00 25.88
N ILE A 345 -17.02 -10.15 26.55
CA ILE A 345 -16.39 -9.10 27.34
C ILE A 345 -15.19 -8.53 26.61
N SER A 346 -15.11 -7.20 26.58
CA SER A 346 -13.92 -6.49 26.13
C SER A 346 -13.03 -6.17 27.33
N VAL A 347 -11.77 -6.58 27.26
CA VAL A 347 -10.75 -6.25 28.26
C VAL A 347 -9.70 -5.31 27.64
N THR A 348 -9.10 -4.46 28.47
CA THR A 348 -8.05 -3.53 28.02
C THR A 348 -6.68 -4.08 28.38
N LEU A 349 -5.74 -4.10 27.43
CA LEU A 349 -4.38 -4.55 27.70
C LEU A 349 -3.67 -3.63 28.69
N LYS A 350 -2.94 -4.23 29.63
CA LYS A 350 -2.07 -3.46 30.53
C LYS A 350 -0.93 -2.82 29.74
N SER A 351 -0.58 -1.59 30.12
CA SER A 351 0.56 -0.89 29.51
C SER A 351 1.84 -1.72 29.65
N GLY A 352 2.52 -1.97 28.53
CA GLY A 352 3.74 -2.79 28.48
C GLY A 352 3.54 -4.30 28.66
N ALA A 353 2.30 -4.81 28.56
CA ALA A 353 2.02 -6.24 28.63
C ALA A 353 2.84 -7.01 27.58
N ARG A 354 3.56 -8.04 28.04
CA ARG A 354 4.30 -8.96 27.16
C ARG A 354 3.43 -10.18 26.82
N PRO A 355 3.59 -10.77 25.62
CA PRO A 355 2.90 -12.00 25.28
C PRO A 355 3.34 -13.13 26.21
N VAL A 356 2.38 -13.92 26.68
CA VAL A 356 2.57 -15.12 27.49
C VAL A 356 2.00 -16.31 26.72
N PRO A 357 2.77 -17.37 26.44
CA PRO A 357 2.23 -18.56 25.81
C PRO A 357 1.03 -19.09 26.59
N ILE A 358 -0.06 -19.45 25.92
CA ILE A 358 -1.28 -19.91 26.60
C ILE A 358 -1.02 -21.15 27.46
N ARG A 359 -0.11 -22.03 27.03
CA ARG A 359 0.33 -23.21 27.79
C ARG A 359 0.93 -22.85 29.14
N ALA A 360 1.78 -21.82 29.18
CA ALA A 360 2.36 -21.32 30.42
C ALA A 360 1.28 -20.73 31.34
N LEU A 361 0.25 -20.09 30.77
CA LEU A 361 -0.88 -19.57 31.55
C LEU A 361 -1.71 -20.71 32.16
N LEU A 362 -1.91 -21.79 31.42
CA LEU A 362 -2.66 -22.99 31.81
C LEU A 362 -1.86 -23.97 32.69
N GLY A 363 -0.56 -23.74 32.88
CA GLY A 363 0.32 -24.64 33.64
C GLY A 363 0.61 -25.97 32.91
N ILE A 364 0.53 -25.97 31.58
CA ILE A 364 0.81 -27.13 30.74
C ILE A 364 2.32 -27.14 30.42
N PRO A 365 3.06 -28.24 30.67
CA PRO A 365 4.47 -28.34 30.34
C PRO A 365 4.75 -28.15 28.85
N ASP A 366 5.93 -27.62 28.54
CA ASP A 366 6.38 -27.49 27.15
C ASP A 366 6.40 -28.86 26.46
N GLY A 367 5.76 -28.95 25.29
CA GLY A 367 5.65 -30.18 24.50
C GLY A 367 4.41 -31.06 24.78
N ALA A 368 3.64 -30.80 25.84
CA ALA A 368 2.35 -31.46 26.05
C ALA A 368 1.25 -30.86 25.16
N GLU A 369 0.35 -31.69 24.64
CA GLU A 369 -0.82 -31.24 23.86
C GLU A 369 -1.79 -30.43 24.74
N LEU A 370 -2.38 -29.38 24.16
CA LEU A 370 -3.47 -28.65 24.81
C LEU A 370 -4.67 -29.61 24.96
N PRO A 371 -5.24 -29.76 26.17
CA PRO A 371 -6.40 -30.63 26.36
C PRO A 371 -7.53 -30.20 25.43
N ALA A 372 -8.17 -31.15 24.74
CA ALA A 372 -9.30 -30.86 23.85
C ALA A 372 -10.41 -30.07 24.56
N SER A 373 -10.64 -30.32 25.85
CA SER A 373 -11.60 -29.56 26.67
C SER A 373 -11.26 -28.08 26.89
N VAL A 374 -9.98 -27.71 26.74
CA VAL A 374 -9.53 -26.31 26.78
C VAL A 374 -9.65 -25.67 25.40
N VAL A 375 -9.41 -26.45 24.34
CA VAL A 375 -9.61 -26.03 22.95
C VAL A 375 -11.09 -25.91 22.60
N ASP A 376 -11.98 -26.68 23.22
CA ASP A 376 -13.43 -26.63 23.00
C ASP A 376 -14.14 -25.54 23.83
N GLN A 377 -13.47 -24.99 24.86
CA GLN A 377 -13.99 -23.91 25.72
C GLN A 377 -13.50 -22.52 25.32
N ILE A 378 -12.48 -22.47 24.47
CA ILE A 378 -11.87 -21.30 23.83
C ILE A 378 -12.40 -21.27 22.39
#